data_AF-A0A0U1DS34-F1
#
_entry.id   AF-A0A0U1DS34-F1
#
_cell.length_a   1.000
_cell.length_b   1.000
_cell.length_c   1.000
_cell.angle_alpha   90.00
_cell.angle_beta   90.00
_cell.angle_gamma   90.00
#
_symmetry.space_group_name_H-M   'P 1'
#
loop_
_entity.id
_entity.type
_entity.pdbx_description
1 polymer ?
#
loop_
_entity_poly.entity_id
_entity_poly.type
_entity_poly.pdbx_seq_one_letter_code
_entity_poly.pdbx_strand_id
1 'polypeptide(L)' 'MAVRADYAAFNRYACEADVTIAADIYALGGDRDHRISEDMLRRWESHTSGAFTCTMFDGGHFYLNSQLEDVAELVNEL' A
#
# COMPACT_ATOMS: atom_id res chain seq x y z
N MET A 1 -19.06 7.65 -15.61
CA MET A 1 -17.64 7.95 -15.31
C MET A 1 -17.24 7.17 -14.06
N ALA A 2 -16.66 5.97 -14.22
CA ALA A 2 -16.30 5.09 -13.10
C ALA A 2 -15.34 5.79 -12.11
N VAL A 3 -14.32 6.46 -12.64
CA VAL A 3 -13.32 7.21 -11.85
C VAL A 3 -13.94 8.19 -10.84
N ARG A 4 -15.01 8.91 -11.20
CA ARG A 4 -15.66 9.87 -10.28
C ARG A 4 -16.38 9.17 -9.12
N ALA A 5 -16.96 8.00 -9.38
CA ALA A 5 -17.61 7.23 -8.33
C ALA A 5 -16.56 6.63 -7.38
N ASP A 6 -15.43 6.17 -7.91
CA ASP A 6 -14.34 5.60 -7.13
C ASP A 6 -13.73 6.64 -6.17
N TYR A 7 -13.44 7.86 -6.65
CA TYR A 7 -12.98 8.95 -5.78
C TYR A 7 -14.01 9.34 -4.71
N ALA A 8 -15.31 9.26 -5.03
CA ALA A 8 -16.36 9.57 -4.06
C ALA A 8 -16.47 8.52 -2.94
N ALA A 9 -16.14 7.26 -3.23
CA ALA A 9 -16.04 6.21 -2.22
C ALA A 9 -14.79 6.42 -1.36
N PHE A 10 -13.62 6.62 -2.00
CA PHE A 10 -12.35 6.85 -1.31
C PHE A 10 -12.42 8.05 -0.35
N ASN A 11 -12.94 9.19 -0.80
CA ASN A 11 -13.01 10.41 0.02
C ASN A 11 -13.96 10.33 1.21
N ARG A 12 -14.82 9.29 1.29
CA ARG A 12 -15.76 9.07 2.39
C ARG A 12 -15.32 7.96 3.33
N TYR A 13 -14.21 7.30 3.03
CA TYR A 13 -13.68 6.26 3.90
C TYR A 13 -13.31 6.86 5.25
N ALA A 14 -13.75 6.19 6.31
CA ALA A 14 -13.40 6.48 7.69
C ALA A 14 -13.13 5.15 8.38
N CYS A 15 -12.04 5.10 9.13
CA CYS A 15 -11.63 3.97 9.94
C CYS A 15 -11.02 4.51 11.21
N GLU A 16 -11.40 3.93 12.36
CA GLU A 16 -10.79 4.30 13.62
C GLU A 16 -9.33 3.83 13.65
N ALA A 17 -8.47 4.62 14.28
CA ALA A 17 -7.03 4.38 14.27
C ALA A 17 -6.60 3.10 15.00
N ASP A 18 -7.46 2.57 15.88
CA ASP A 18 -7.24 1.37 16.68
C ASP A 18 -7.76 0.08 16.02
N VAL A 19 -8.32 0.16 14.81
CA VAL A 19 -8.74 -1.02 14.06
C VAL A 19 -7.53 -1.77 13.54
N THR A 20 -7.36 -3.01 14.01
CA THR A 20 -6.26 -3.90 13.63
C THR A 20 -6.75 -5.23 13.08
N ILE A 21 -5.96 -5.84 12.19
CA ILE A 21 -6.12 -7.24 11.77
C ILE A 21 -5.07 -8.14 12.43
N ALA A 22 -5.32 -9.47 12.46
CA ALA A 22 -4.38 -10.45 13.01
C ALA A 22 -3.42 -11.05 11.97
N ALA A 23 -3.47 -10.58 10.72
CA ALA A 23 -2.65 -11.07 9.62
C ALA A 23 -1.46 -10.15 9.37
N ASP A 24 -0.37 -10.72 8.88
CA ASP A 24 0.81 -9.95 8.48
C ASP A 24 0.45 -8.96 7.36
N ILE A 25 1.03 -7.77 7.42
CA ILE A 25 0.87 -6.73 6.40
C ILE A 25 2.19 -6.52 5.69
N TYR A 26 2.14 -6.64 4.36
CA TYR A 26 3.24 -6.24 3.49
C TYR A 26 2.82 -5.02 2.66
N ALA A 27 3.40 -3.86 2.97
CA ALA A 27 3.18 -2.62 2.22
C ALA A 27 4.19 -2.48 1.08
N LEU A 28 3.71 -2.13 -0.11
CA LEU A 28 4.52 -1.97 -1.33
C LEU A 28 4.34 -0.56 -1.89
N GLY A 29 5.43 0.14 -2.19
CA GLY A 29 5.41 1.52 -2.67
C GLY A 29 6.38 1.82 -3.79
N GLY A 30 6.12 2.89 -4.54
CA GLY A 30 7.07 3.47 -5.49
C GLY A 30 7.93 4.55 -4.82
N ASP A 31 9.24 4.50 -4.96
CA ASP A 31 10.19 5.41 -4.33
C ASP A 31 10.09 6.88 -4.80
N ARG A 32 9.48 7.09 -5.96
CA ARG A 32 9.24 8.39 -6.59
C ARG A 32 7.75 8.73 -6.68
N ASP A 33 6.90 8.06 -5.91
CA ASP A 33 5.47 8.38 -5.85
C ASP A 33 5.27 9.75 -5.16
N HIS A 34 4.79 10.74 -5.92
CA HIS A 34 4.50 12.08 -5.40
C HIS A 34 3.19 12.16 -4.60
N ARG A 35 2.38 11.09 -4.58
CA ARG A 35 1.10 11.02 -3.86
C ARG A 35 1.21 10.29 -2.54
N ILE A 36 2.03 9.25 -2.48
CA ILE A 36 2.18 8.36 -1.33
C ILE A 36 3.65 8.30 -0.94
N SER A 37 3.97 8.76 0.26
CA SER A 37 5.33 8.68 0.80
C SER A 37 5.54 7.36 1.55
N GLU A 38 6.79 6.96 1.73
CA GLU A 38 7.15 5.81 2.57
C GLU A 38 6.59 5.95 3.99
N ASP A 39 6.63 7.15 4.59
CA ASP A 39 6.04 7.40 5.91
C ASP A 39 4.54 7.10 5.97
N MET A 40 3.81 7.34 4.89
CA MET A 40 2.38 6.99 4.83
C MET A 40 2.18 5.48 4.79
N LEU A 41 3.07 4.75 4.09
CA LEU A 41 3.04 3.30 4.05
C LEU A 41 3.41 2.69 5.40
N ARG A 42 4.42 3.24 6.08
CA ARG A 42 4.85 2.78 7.41
C ARG A 42 3.76 2.87 8.47
N ARG A 43 2.82 3.81 8.34
CA ARG A 43 1.65 3.90 9.25
C ARG A 43 0.76 2.66 9.22
N TRP A 44 0.85 1.80 8.21
CA TRP A 44 0.13 0.53 8.20
C TRP A 44 0.59 -0.45 9.27
N GLU A 45 1.79 -0.26 9.85
CA GLU A 45 2.27 -1.05 10.98
C GLU A 45 1.30 -1.02 12.17
N SER A 46 0.63 0.11 12.42
CA SER A 46 -0.33 0.23 13.53
C SER A 46 -1.66 -0.49 13.28
N HIS A 47 -1.90 -0.99 12.06
CA HIS A 47 -3.16 -1.64 11.67
C HIS A 47 -3.07 -3.17 11.68
N THR A 48 -2.00 -3.74 12.22
CA THR A 48 -1.86 -5.19 12.41
C THR A 48 -1.31 -5.55 13.79
N SER A 49 -1.74 -6.70 14.31
CA SER A 49 -1.07 -7.36 15.44
C SER A 49 -0.06 -8.44 14.99
N GLY A 50 0.06 -8.67 13.68
CA GLY A 50 1.04 -9.55 13.04
C GLY A 50 2.33 -8.81 12.68
N ALA A 51 3.15 -9.41 11.82
CA ALA A 51 4.35 -8.79 11.29
C ALA A 51 4.00 -7.69 10.27
N PHE A 52 4.81 -6.63 10.25
CA PHE A 52 4.74 -5.59 9.25
C PHE A 52 6.05 -5.52 8.46
N THR A 53 5.94 -5.52 7.13
CA THR A 53 7.06 -5.29 6.23
C THR A 53 6.71 -4.21 5.21
N CYS A 54 7.68 -3.40 4.79
CA CYS A 54 7.50 -2.38 3.78
C CYS A 54 8.66 -2.44 2.77
N THR A 55 8.34 -2.51 1.48
CA THR A 55 9.33 -2.54 0.39
C THR A 55 9.02 -1.45 -0.63
N MET A 56 10.06 -0.74 -1.03
CA MET A 56 9.99 0.32 -2.03
C MET A 56 10.60 -0.17 -3.35
N PHE A 57 9.92 0.09 -4.44
CA PHE A 57 10.34 -0.23 -5.80
C PHE A 57 10.67 1.04 -6.56
N ASP A 58 11.54 0.93 -7.57
CA ASP A 58 11.84 2.04 -8.46
C ASP A 58 10.59 2.43 -9.27
N GLY A 59 10.08 3.64 -9.07
CA GLY A 59 8.93 4.14 -9.83
C GLY A 59 8.04 5.14 -9.08
N GLY A 60 7.13 5.75 -9.83
CA GLY A 60 6.09 6.62 -9.27
C GLY A 60 4.86 5.85 -8.79
N HIS A 61 3.72 6.53 -8.75
CA HIS A 61 2.42 5.94 -8.35
C HIS A 61 2.01 4.68 -9.12
N PHE A 62 2.53 4.52 -10.34
CA PHE A 62 2.28 3.37 -11.21
C PHE A 62 3.50 2.45 -11.35
N TYR A 63 4.35 2.36 -10.32
CA TYR A 63 5.55 1.50 -10.33
C TYR A 63 5.22 0.05 -10.73
N LEU A 64 4.03 -0.45 -10.39
CA LEU A 64 3.54 -1.79 -10.78
C LEU A 64 3.59 -2.04 -12.30
N ASN A 65 3.46 -1.00 -13.13
CA ASN A 65 3.51 -1.17 -14.58
C ASN A 65 4.91 -1.52 -15.09
N SER A 66 5.96 -1.10 -14.38
CA SER A 66 7.37 -1.36 -14.73
C SER A 66 8.03 -2.42 -13.86
N GLN A 67 7.46 -2.71 -12.69
CA GLN A 67 8.03 -3.61 -11.67
C GLN A 67 7.15 -4.85 -11.42
N LEU A 68 6.33 -5.25 -12.41
CA LEU A 68 5.37 -6.33 -12.24
C LEU A 68 6.04 -7.67 -11.90
N GLU A 69 7.17 -7.97 -12.53
CA GLU A 69 7.92 -9.21 -12.31
C GLU A 69 8.50 -9.27 -10.89
N ASP A 70 9.23 -8.23 -10.47
CA ASP A 70 9.80 -8.13 -9.13
C ASP A 70 8.74 -8.19 -8.03
N VAL A 71 7.59 -7.55 -8.25
CA VAL A 71 6.46 -7.60 -7.30
C VAL A 71 5.83 -8.99 -7.25
N ALA A 72 5.69 -9.66 -8.40
CA ALA A 72 5.16 -11.02 -8.44
C ALA A 72 6.11 -12.03 -7.80
N GLU A 73 7.42 -11.87 -8.00
CA GLU A 73 8.44 -12.68 -7.33
C GLU A 73 8.35 -12.50 -5.82
N LEU A 74 8.34 -11.25 -5.33
CA LEU A 74 8.18 -10.96 -3.91
C LEU A 74 6.95 -11.65 -3.32
N VAL A 75 5.78 -11.51 -3.97
CA VAL A 75 4.52 -12.11 -3.47
C VAL A 75 4.57 -13.63 -3.43
N ASN A 76 5.28 -14.29 -4.35
CA ASN A 76 5.42 -15.75 -4.34
C ASN A 76 6.35 -16.27 -3.25
N GLU A 77 7.23 -15.42 -2.71
CA GLU A 77 8.16 -15.77 -1.65
C GLU A 77 7.59 -15.57 -0.23
N LEU A 78 6.45 -14.89 -0.11
CA LEU A 78 5.71 -14.70 1.15
C LEU A 78 4.90 -15.96 1.52
#